data_AF-A0A5C7VSY6-F1
#
_entry.id   AF-A0A5C7VSY6-F1
#
_cell.length_a   1.000
_cell.length_b   1.000
_cell.length_c   1.000
_cell.angle_alpha   90.00
_cell.angle_beta   90.00
_cell.angle_gamma   90.00
#
_symmetry.space_group_name_H-M   'P 1'
#
loop_
_entity.id
_entity.type
_entity.pdbx_description
1 polymer ?
#
loop_
_entity_poly.entity_id
_entity_poly.type
_entity_poly.pdbx_seq_one_letter_code
_entity_poly.pdbx_strand_id
1 'polypeptide(L)' 'YWPSHPSARYRKNCASASPPKPRITVSAIACGNTMGTLGWTKADMLDFAKIEDVGVAALMNLQKQGYAYIAW' A
#
# COMPACT_ATOMS: atom_id res chain seq x y z
N TYR A 1 26.43 29.58 12.49
CA TYR A 1 26.17 29.73 13.94
C TYR A 1 25.17 28.64 14.33
N TRP A 2 25.66 27.51 14.82
CA TRP A 2 24.85 26.36 15.21
C TRP A 2 24.46 26.53 16.67
N PRO A 3 23.17 26.49 17.06
CA PRO A 3 22.81 26.60 18.46
C PRO A 3 23.34 25.37 19.18
N SER A 4 24.29 25.58 20.08
CA SER A 4 24.85 24.57 20.95
C SER A 4 23.76 23.97 21.84
N HIS A 5 23.51 22.68 21.63
CA HIS A 5 22.84 21.74 22.53
C HIS A 5 21.37 22.02 22.89
N PRO A 6 20.42 21.18 22.43
CA PRO A 6 19.09 21.14 23.01
C PRO A 6 19.21 20.75 24.49
N SER A 7 18.53 21.50 25.37
CA SER A 7 18.44 21.19 26.80
C SER A 7 18.06 19.71 27.03
N ALA A 8 18.54 19.11 28.12
CA ALA A 8 18.22 17.72 28.48
C ALA A 8 16.70 17.42 28.52
N ARG A 9 15.87 18.46 28.66
CA ARG A 9 14.41 18.38 28.60
C ARG A 9 13.89 18.08 27.18
N TYR A 10 14.51 18.66 26.15
CA TYR A 10 14.16 18.40 24.74
C TYR A 10 14.53 16.97 24.32
N ARG A 11 15.68 16.47 24.81
CA ARG A 11 16.16 15.11 24.54
C ARG A 11 15.21 14.02 25.08
N LYS A 12 14.56 14.25 26.23
CA LYS A 12 13.56 13.34 26.81
C LYS A 12 12.27 13.30 25.99
N ASN A 13 11.86 14.41 25.40
CA ASN A 13 10.62 14.50 24.63
C ASN A 13 10.73 13.93 23.20
N CYS A 14 11.93 13.91 22.62
CA CYS A 14 12.17 13.26 21.32
C CYS A 14 12.29 11.74 21.43
N ALA A 15 12.77 11.20 22.57
CA ALA A 15 12.90 9.76 22.78
C ALA A 15 11.54 9.04 22.92
N SER A 16 10.49 9.75 23.36
CA SER A 16 9.13 9.21 23.50
C SER A 16 8.27 9.37 22.24
N ALA A 17 8.69 10.20 21.28
CA ALA A 17 8.01 10.39 20.01
C ALA A 17 8.72 9.57 18.93
N SER A 18 8.35 8.29 18.82
CA SER A 18 8.66 7.55 17.59
C SER A 18 8.04 8.31 16.41
N PRO A 19 8.78 8.62 15.33
CA PRO A 19 8.20 9.27 14.17
C PRO A 19 7.05 8.39 13.65
N PRO A 20 5.91 8.97 13.25
CA PRO A 20 4.83 8.18 12.70
C PRO A 20 5.37 7.41 11.49
N LYS A 21 5.22 6.08 11.50
CA LYS A 21 5.56 5.26 10.33
C LYS A 21 4.82 5.85 9.12
N PRO A 22 5.49 6.08 7.98
CA PRO A 22 4.81 6.53 6.78
C PRO A 22 3.72 5.51 6.45
N ARG A 23 2.46 5.96 6.40
CA ARG A 23 1.35 5.13 5.94
C ARG A 23 1.43 5.06 4.42
N ILE A 24 2.20 4.10 3.91
CA ILE A 24 2.11 3.68 2.51
C ILE A 24 0.80 2.91 2.39
N THR A 25 -0.15 3.45 1.62
CA THR A 25 -1.41 2.77 1.32
C THR A 25 -1.27 1.98 0.03
N VAL A 26 -1.60 0.69 0.06
CA VAL A 26 -1.59 -0.20 -1.11
C VAL A 26 -3.02 -0.63 -1.39
N SER A 27 -3.44 -0.55 -2.65
CA SER A 27 -4.69 -1.16 -3.12
C SER A 27 -4.36 -2.46 -3.85
N ALA A 28 -4.87 -3.58 -3.35
CA ALA A 28 -4.72 -4.89 -4.00
C ALA A 28 -5.99 -5.23 -4.79
N ILE A 29 -5.80 -5.72 -6.02
CA ILE A 29 -6.87 -6.14 -6.92
C ILE A 29 -6.60 -7.58 -7.35
N ALA A 30 -7.56 -8.47 -7.11
CA ALA A 30 -7.54 -9.87 -7.55
C ALA A 30 -8.37 -10.02 -8.83
N CYS A 31 -7.90 -10.88 -9.73
CA CYS A 31 -8.55 -11.16 -11.01
C CYS A 31 -9.59 -12.29 -10.88
N GLY A 32 -10.86 -11.98 -11.14
CA GLY A 32 -11.98 -12.92 -11.07
C GLY A 32 -11.82 -14.13 -11.99
N ASN A 33 -11.40 -13.92 -13.24
CA ASN A 33 -11.12 -15.03 -14.18
C ASN A 33 -10.06 -16.02 -13.64
N THR A 34 -9.00 -15.49 -13.03
CA THR A 34 -7.94 -16.32 -12.43
C THR A 34 -8.47 -17.06 -11.21
N MET A 35 -9.21 -16.36 -10.34
CA MET A 35 -9.86 -16.98 -9.19
C MET A 35 -10.78 -18.13 -9.62
N GLY A 36 -11.62 -17.91 -10.64
CA GLY A 36 -12.51 -18.94 -11.18
C GLY A 36 -11.75 -20.14 -11.75
N THR A 37 -10.62 -19.92 -12.43
CA THR A 37 -9.77 -21.00 -12.95
C THR A 37 -9.14 -21.84 -11.83
N LEU A 38 -8.80 -21.20 -10.70
CA LEU A 38 -8.17 -21.84 -9.55
C LEU A 38 -9.18 -22.37 -8.52
N GLY A 39 -10.49 -22.14 -8.73
CA GLY A 39 -11.53 -22.45 -7.75
C GLY A 39 -11.45 -21.61 -6.47
N TRP A 40 -10.82 -20.44 -6.53
CA TRP A 40 -10.70 -19.53 -5.39
C TRP A 40 -11.95 -18.67 -5.20
N THR A 41 -12.21 -18.35 -3.95
CA THR A 41 -13.33 -17.53 -3.49
C THR A 41 -12.82 -16.29 -2.77
N LYS A 42 -13.73 -15.40 -2.37
CA LYS A 42 -13.37 -14.24 -1.55
C LYS A 42 -12.73 -14.63 -0.21
N ALA A 43 -13.04 -15.82 0.32
CA ALA A 43 -12.45 -16.32 1.57
C ALA A 43 -10.95 -16.63 1.45
N ASP A 44 -10.45 -16.86 0.23
CA ASP A 44 -9.04 -17.12 -0.05
C ASP A 44 -8.23 -15.82 -0.21
N MET A 45 -8.90 -14.66 -0.21
CA MET A 45 -8.29 -13.35 -0.40
C MET A 45 -8.11 -12.62 0.92
N LEU A 46 -7.08 -11.76 1.00
CA LEU A 46 -6.97 -10.80 2.09
C LEU A 46 -8.19 -9.86 2.10
N ASP A 47 -8.62 -9.43 3.29
CA ASP A 47 -9.85 -8.64 3.45
C ASP A 47 -9.85 -7.37 2.60
N PHE A 48 -8.69 -6.72 2.49
CA PHE A 48 -8.51 -5.47 1.74
C PHE A 48 -8.40 -5.65 0.21
N ALA A 49 -8.36 -6.89 -0.29
CA ALA A 49 -8.29 -7.15 -1.72
C ALA A 49 -9.65 -6.90 -2.38
N LYS A 50 -9.67 -6.06 -3.41
CA LYS A 50 -10.83 -5.91 -4.30
C LYS A 50 -10.81 -7.02 -5.35
N ILE A 51 -11.97 -7.48 -5.78
CA ILE A 51 -12.07 -8.45 -6.87
C ILE A 51 -12.63 -7.71 -8.08
N GLU A 52 -11.95 -7.85 -9.22
CA GLU A 52 -12.39 -7.34 -10.52
C GLU A 52 -12.57 -8.52 -11.46
N ASP A 53 -13.66 -8.55 -12.23
CA ASP A 53 -14.00 -9.68 -13.09
C ASP A 53 -12.85 -10.05 -14.04
N VAL A 54 -12.25 -9.04 -14.67
CA VAL A 54 -11.12 -9.19 -15.60
C VAL A 54 -9.95 -8.32 -15.14
N GLY A 55 -8.93 -8.94 -14.52
CA GLY A 55 -7.78 -8.22 -13.96
C GLY A 55 -6.98 -7.42 -15.00
N VAL A 56 -6.86 -7.92 -16.23
CA VAL A 56 -6.22 -7.18 -17.33
C VAL A 56 -6.98 -5.89 -17.68
N ALA A 57 -8.32 -5.91 -17.64
CA ALA A 57 -9.11 -4.71 -17.92
C ALA A 57 -8.92 -3.65 -16.82
N ALA A 58 -8.88 -4.07 -15.55
CA ALA A 58 -8.57 -3.18 -14.43
C ALA A 58 -7.17 -2.55 -14.57
N LEU A 59 -6.17 -3.35 -14.93
CA LEU A 59 -4.81 -2.86 -15.22
C LEU A 59 -4.79 -1.82 -16.35
N MET A 60 -5.45 -2.10 -17.48
CA MET A 60 -5.52 -1.18 -18.61
C MET A 60 -6.24 0.14 -18.24
N ASN A 61 -7.27 0.07 -17.41
CA ASN A 61 -7.94 1.26 -16.90
C ASN A 61 -7.03 2.12 -16.01
N LEU A 62 -6.15 1.51 -15.21
CA LEU A 62 -5.15 2.23 -14.42
C LEU A 62 -4.09 2.87 -15.33
N GLN A 63 -3.59 2.14 -16.33
CA GLN A 63 -2.67 2.71 -17.32
C GLN A 63 -3.28 3.92 -18.04
N LYS A 64 -4.56 3.83 -18.44
CA LYS A 64 -5.29 4.96 -19.05
C LYS A 64 -5.40 6.19 -18.14
N GLN A 65 -5.40 6.00 -16.83
CA GLN A 65 -5.39 7.08 -15.84
C GLN A 65 -3.99 7.68 -15.60
N GLY A 66 -2.96 7.18 -16.28
CA GLY A 66 -1.59 7.68 -16.18
C GLY A 66 -0.73 6.95 -15.14
N TYR A 67 -1.18 5.82 -14.59
CA TYR A 67 -0.35 5.00 -13.72
C TYR A 67 0.76 4.30 -14.51
N ALA A 68 1.98 4.35 -13.98
CA ALA A 68 3.11 3.60 -14.53
C ALA A 68 2.89 2.09 -14.32
N TYR A 69 3.16 1.31 -15.37
CA TYR A 69 3.12 -0.14 -15.30
C TYR A 69 4.50 -0.70 -14.95
N ILE A 70 4.53 -1.55 -13.93
CA ILE A 70 5.72 -2.28 -13.48
C ILE A 70 5.35 -3.76 -13.52
N ALA A 71 6.18 -4.58 -14.18
CA ALA A 71 5.97 -6.02 -14.34
C ALA A 71 7.22 -6.79 -13.90
N TRP A 72 7.02 -7.97 -13.31
CA TRP A 72 8.07 -8.92 -12.95
C TRP A 72 7.62 -10.35 -13.26
#